data_AF-A0A2N2XBP6-F1
#
_entry.id   AF-A0A2N2XBP6-F1
#
_cell.length_a   1.000
_cell.length_b   1.000
_cell.length_c   1.000
_cell.angle_alpha   90.00
_cell.angle_beta   90.00
_cell.angle_gamma   90.00
#
_symmetry.space_group_name_H-M   'P 1'
#
loop_
_entity.id
_entity.type
_entity.pdbx_description
1 polymer ?
#
loop_
_entity_poly.entity_id
_entity_poly.type
_entity_poly.pdbx_seq_one_letter_code
_entity_poly.pdbx_strand_id
1 'polypeptide(L)'
;MTKKIFLFAFLILGFTSIAQKALKIGFVDLEYILENIPEYMEAQSKINAKAISWQNDIEKQQKEIEALKVDLTNEKALLTKALIEEKEEDIQIKELDLKNLQIAHFGTNGDLFFLRQQLVKPVQDIVYNAIQDIAKKRRFDFVMDKSSSLLMLYTNKEFDISELVLNSIIRSKKIDAIKEKQDLKENAVENEKDDAAEINADNKADALQEKIDDRETKKEALKKKIEDQKAEKLRQREAQKKAIEEKRQQRIIEIEAAKKAQQEKKENN
;
A
#
# COMPACT_ATOMS: atom_id res chain seq x y z
N MET A 1 -51.37 -56.17 2.23
CA MET A 1 -50.68 -55.09 1.46
C MET A 1 -50.66 -53.75 2.19
N THR A 2 -51.75 -53.35 2.87
CA THR A 2 -51.88 -52.08 3.60
C THR A 2 -50.76 -51.78 4.61
N LYS A 3 -50.30 -52.78 5.39
CA LYS A 3 -49.17 -52.61 6.33
C LYS A 3 -47.84 -52.26 5.66
N LYS A 4 -47.58 -52.78 4.45
CA LYS A 4 -46.35 -52.49 3.68
C LYS A 4 -46.39 -51.09 3.07
N ILE A 5 -47.60 -50.61 2.70
CA ILE A 5 -47.83 -49.24 2.20
C ILE A 5 -47.59 -48.22 3.31
N PHE A 6 -48.06 -48.49 4.54
CA PHE A 6 -47.77 -47.63 5.70
C PHE A 6 -46.28 -47.58 6.05
N LEU A 7 -45.57 -48.72 5.99
CA LEU A 7 -44.12 -48.77 6.22
C LEU A 7 -43.35 -47.96 5.17
N PHE A 8 -43.75 -48.05 3.90
CA PHE A 8 -43.14 -47.31 2.80
C PHE A 8 -43.42 -45.79 2.90
N ALA A 9 -44.64 -45.40 3.27
CA ALA A 9 -44.98 -44.00 3.52
C ALA A 9 -44.20 -43.40 4.70
N PHE A 10 -44.02 -44.17 5.79
CA PHE A 10 -43.22 -43.74 6.94
C PHE A 10 -41.74 -43.58 6.59
N LEU A 11 -41.21 -44.47 5.75
CA LEU A 11 -39.83 -44.39 5.26
C LEU A 11 -39.62 -43.12 4.41
N ILE A 12 -40.55 -42.79 3.51
CA ILE A 12 -40.48 -41.59 2.65
C ILE A 12 -40.58 -40.31 3.48
N LEU A 13 -41.46 -40.26 4.48
CA LEU A 13 -41.58 -39.11 5.39
C LEU A 13 -40.30 -38.90 6.20
N GLY A 14 -39.63 -39.98 6.63
CA GLY A 14 -38.34 -39.90 7.34
C GLY A 14 -37.20 -39.28 6.52
N PHE A 15 -37.19 -39.45 5.19
CA PHE A 15 -36.17 -38.85 4.32
C PHE A 15 -36.34 -37.35 4.10
N THR A 16 -37.57 -36.81 4.23
CA THR A 16 -37.82 -35.37 4.01
C THR A 16 -37.24 -34.46 5.09
N SER A 17 -37.00 -34.97 6.31
CA SER A 17 -36.45 -34.18 7.41
C SER A 17 -34.94 -33.92 7.32
N ILE A 18 -34.20 -34.68 6.50
CA ILE A 18 -32.73 -34.56 6.39
C ILE A 18 -32.32 -33.47 5.38
N ALA A 19 -33.23 -33.00 4.53
CA ALA A 19 -32.93 -32.10 3.42
C ALA A 19 -32.99 -30.58 3.74
N GLN A 20 -33.33 -30.19 4.97
CA GLN A 20 -33.56 -28.78 5.34
C GLN A 20 -32.40 -28.17 6.15
N LYS A 21 -31.16 -28.24 5.65
CA LYS A 21 -30.07 -27.45 6.26
C LYS A 21 -30.28 -25.99 5.88
N ALA A 22 -30.85 -25.20 6.78
CA ALA A 22 -30.99 -23.75 6.60
C ALA A 22 -29.60 -23.11 6.42
N LEU A 23 -29.46 -22.32 5.36
CA LEU A 23 -28.24 -21.58 5.08
C LEU A 23 -27.98 -20.56 6.19
N LYS A 24 -26.81 -20.61 6.82
CA LYS A 24 -26.44 -19.65 7.86
C LYS A 24 -25.62 -18.52 7.25
N ILE A 25 -26.24 -17.35 7.12
CA ILE A 25 -25.59 -16.12 6.66
C ILE A 25 -25.34 -15.21 7.87
N GLY A 26 -24.11 -14.72 8.00
CA GLY A 26 -23.76 -13.62 8.90
C GLY A 26 -23.50 -12.34 8.11
N PHE A 27 -23.68 -11.19 8.76
CA PHE A 27 -23.39 -9.88 8.19
C PHE A 27 -22.31 -9.18 9.02
N VAL A 28 -21.45 -8.42 8.35
CA VAL A 28 -20.45 -7.57 8.98
C VAL A 28 -20.47 -6.19 8.37
N ASP A 29 -20.15 -5.20 9.19
CA ASP A 29 -19.88 -3.83 8.79
C ASP A 29 -18.36 -3.62 8.82
N LEU A 30 -17.71 -3.81 7.67
CA LEU A 30 -16.26 -3.73 7.62
C LEU A 30 -15.75 -2.32 7.92
N GLU A 31 -16.43 -1.30 7.42
CA GLU A 31 -16.11 0.11 7.66
C GLU A 31 -16.19 0.42 9.16
N TYR A 32 -17.32 0.11 9.82
CA TYR A 32 -17.46 0.28 11.26
C TYR A 32 -16.37 -0.45 12.05
N ILE A 33 -16.06 -1.71 11.72
CA ILE A 33 -15.01 -2.47 12.43
C ILE A 33 -13.65 -1.77 12.27
N LEU A 34 -13.30 -1.35 11.05
CA LEU A 34 -12.00 -0.71 10.77
C LEU A 34 -11.88 0.64 11.47
N GLU A 35 -12.91 1.49 11.44
CA GLU A 35 -12.89 2.80 12.09
C GLU A 35 -12.73 2.71 13.62
N ASN A 36 -13.19 1.62 14.23
CA ASN A 36 -13.04 1.37 15.66
C ASN A 36 -11.70 0.72 16.04
N ILE A 37 -10.81 0.46 15.07
CA ILE A 37 -9.45 -0.07 15.32
C ILE A 37 -8.45 1.10 15.33
N PRO A 38 -7.78 1.41 16.46
CA PRO A 38 -6.85 2.54 16.55
C PRO A 38 -5.73 2.54 15.50
N GLU A 39 -5.20 1.37 15.17
CA GLU A 39 -4.12 1.20 14.18
C GLU A 39 -4.57 1.53 12.75
N TYR A 40 -5.86 1.31 12.44
CA TYR A 40 -6.43 1.75 11.17
C TYR A 40 -6.50 3.27 11.11
N MET A 41 -6.96 3.91 12.18
CA MET A 41 -7.03 5.37 12.27
C MET A 41 -5.66 6.02 12.17
N GLU A 42 -4.64 5.44 12.81
CA GLU A 42 -3.25 5.88 12.70
C GLU A 42 -2.71 5.71 11.27
N ALA A 43 -2.95 4.56 10.65
CA ALA A 43 -2.58 4.30 9.27
C ALA A 43 -3.24 5.32 8.32
N GLN A 44 -4.54 5.57 8.47
CA GLN A 44 -5.29 6.53 7.68
C GLN A 44 -4.75 7.95 7.84
N SER A 45 -4.43 8.35 9.08
CA SER A 45 -3.82 9.64 9.35
C SER A 45 -2.46 9.81 8.66
N LYS A 46 -1.60 8.78 8.72
CA LYS A 46 -0.29 8.78 8.02
C LYS A 46 -0.45 8.86 6.50
N ILE A 47 -1.41 8.14 5.94
CA ILE A 47 -1.71 8.16 4.50
C ILE A 47 -2.19 9.55 4.09
N ASN A 48 -3.13 10.13 4.84
CA ASN A 48 -3.67 11.47 4.56
C ASN A 48 -2.57 12.53 4.64
N ALA A 49 -1.72 12.48 5.66
CA ALA A 49 -0.60 13.41 5.81
C ALA A 49 0.37 13.34 4.62
N LYS A 50 0.69 12.13 4.14
CA LYS A 50 1.55 11.96 2.95
C LYS A 50 0.89 12.43 1.67
N ALA A 51 -0.40 12.13 1.48
CA ALA A 51 -1.16 12.59 0.34
C ALA A 51 -1.20 14.13 0.27
N ILE A 52 -1.47 14.80 1.40
CA ILE A 52 -1.46 16.27 1.50
C ILE A 52 -0.07 16.84 1.20
N SER A 53 1.00 16.21 1.72
CA SER A 53 2.37 16.65 1.41
C SER A 53 2.65 16.60 -0.09
N TRP A 54 2.34 15.48 -0.76
CA TRP A 54 2.55 15.35 -2.20
C TRP A 54 1.67 16.31 -3.02
N GLN A 55 0.42 16.52 -2.59
CA GLN A 55 -0.49 17.50 -3.18
C GLN A 55 0.13 18.91 -3.15
N ASN A 56 0.64 19.33 -1.98
CA ASN A 56 1.28 20.64 -1.81
C ASN A 56 2.54 20.78 -2.68
N ASP A 57 3.36 19.72 -2.78
CA ASP A 57 4.57 19.73 -3.61
C ASP A 57 4.23 19.87 -5.11
N ILE A 58 3.17 19.19 -5.57
CA ILE A 58 2.66 19.30 -6.94
C ILE A 58 2.10 20.70 -7.20
N GLU A 59 1.29 21.24 -6.28
CA GLU A 59 0.73 22.59 -6.42
C GLU A 59 1.82 23.67 -6.45
N LYS A 60 2.88 23.51 -5.66
CA LYS A 60 4.03 24.42 -5.68
C LYS A 60 4.71 24.41 -7.06
N GLN A 61 5.04 23.22 -7.58
CA GLN A 61 5.67 23.10 -8.90
C GLN A 61 4.76 23.60 -10.02
N GLN A 62 3.45 23.37 -9.91
CA GLN A 62 2.48 23.90 -10.86
C GLN A 62 2.51 25.44 -10.89
N LYS A 63 2.49 26.10 -9.73
CA LYS A 63 2.56 27.57 -9.64
C LYS A 63 3.89 28.11 -10.20
N GLU A 64 5.00 27.42 -9.98
CA GLU A 64 6.30 27.78 -10.56
C GLU A 64 6.26 27.72 -12.10
N ILE A 65 5.65 26.68 -12.68
CA ILE A 65 5.49 26.55 -14.14
C ILE A 65 4.57 27.63 -14.69
N GLU A 66 3.46 27.93 -14.00
CA GLU A 66 2.54 29.00 -14.39
C GLU A 66 3.22 30.37 -14.38
N ALA A 67 4.04 30.67 -13.37
CA ALA A 67 4.84 31.89 -13.32
C ALA A 67 5.81 31.98 -14.51
N LEU A 68 6.55 30.90 -14.81
CA LEU A 68 7.48 30.88 -15.95
C LEU A 68 6.79 31.14 -17.31
N LYS A 69 5.56 30.65 -17.48
CA LYS A 69 4.76 30.91 -18.69
C LYS A 69 4.33 32.37 -18.80
N VAL A 70 3.92 32.96 -17.67
CA VAL A 70 3.53 34.38 -17.61
C VAL A 70 4.75 35.26 -17.90
N ASP A 71 5.90 34.97 -17.29
CA ASP A 71 7.15 35.70 -17.50
C ASP A 71 7.59 35.63 -18.96
N LEU A 72 7.59 34.43 -19.56
CA LEU A 72 7.90 34.26 -20.98
C LEU A 72 6.94 35.07 -21.87
N THR A 73 5.65 35.13 -21.54
CA THR A 73 4.65 35.89 -22.30
C THR A 73 4.92 37.39 -22.24
N ASN A 74 5.29 37.91 -21.06
CA ASN A 74 5.58 39.32 -20.83
C ASN A 74 6.92 39.75 -21.49
N GLU A 75 7.94 38.89 -21.40
CA GLU A 75 9.28 39.16 -21.93
C GLU A 75 9.42 38.84 -23.42
N LYS A 76 8.44 38.16 -24.04
CA LYS A 76 8.52 37.62 -25.41
C LYS A 76 8.96 38.66 -26.44
N ALA A 77 8.49 39.90 -26.31
CA ALA A 77 8.80 40.99 -27.23
C ALA A 77 10.27 41.47 -27.15
N LEU A 78 10.95 41.19 -26.04
CA LEU A 78 12.35 41.59 -25.78
C LEU A 78 13.35 40.46 -26.06
N LEU A 79 12.87 39.23 -26.31
CA LEU A 79 13.71 38.05 -26.48
C LEU A 79 13.97 37.72 -27.95
N THR A 80 15.12 37.10 -28.21
CA THR A 80 15.39 36.51 -29.53
C THR A 80 14.63 35.20 -29.70
N LYS A 81 14.34 34.82 -30.96
CA LYS A 81 13.62 33.57 -31.26
C LYS A 81 14.26 32.32 -30.61
N ALA A 82 15.60 32.25 -30.56
CA ALA A 82 16.32 31.14 -29.96
C ALA A 82 16.14 31.07 -28.42
N LEU A 83 16.13 32.23 -27.75
CA LEU A 83 15.88 32.29 -26.29
C LEU A 83 14.43 31.97 -25.93
N ILE A 84 13.49 32.32 -26.81
CA ILE A 84 12.08 31.94 -26.66
C ILE A 84 11.95 30.41 -26.74
N GLU A 85 12.56 29.80 -27.76
CA GLU A 85 12.52 28.35 -27.97
C GLU A 85 13.17 27.59 -26.79
N GLU A 86 14.29 28.06 -26.26
CA GLU A 86 14.92 27.50 -25.07
C GLU A 86 14.00 27.56 -23.84
N LYS A 87 13.38 28.73 -23.55
CA LYS A 87 12.44 28.88 -22.43
C LYS A 87 11.19 28.02 -22.62
N GLU A 88 10.68 27.89 -23.84
CA GLU A 88 9.54 27.02 -24.16
C GLU A 88 9.89 25.54 -23.92
N GLU A 89 11.09 25.10 -24.29
CA GLU A 89 11.60 23.74 -24.03
C GLU A 89 11.76 23.47 -22.52
N ASP A 90 12.34 24.41 -21.77
CA ASP A 90 12.48 24.31 -20.32
C ASP A 90 11.12 24.18 -19.61
N ILE A 91 10.12 24.97 -20.03
CA ILE A 91 8.75 24.89 -19.51
C ILE A 91 8.15 23.51 -19.84
N GLN A 92 8.29 23.02 -21.06
CA GLN A 92 7.77 21.71 -21.46
C GLN A 92 8.41 20.56 -20.66
N ILE A 93 9.71 20.64 -20.38
CA ILE A 93 10.40 19.65 -19.53
C ILE A 93 9.81 19.67 -18.12
N LYS A 94 9.61 20.85 -17.53
CA LYS A 94 9.02 20.98 -16.20
C LYS A 94 7.58 20.46 -16.14
N GLU A 95 6.78 20.70 -17.19
CA GLU A 95 5.43 20.16 -17.30
C GLU A 95 5.42 18.62 -17.37
N LEU A 96 6.34 18.05 -18.15
CA LEU A 96 6.49 16.61 -18.25
C LEU A 96 6.92 15.99 -16.91
N ASP A 97 7.86 16.62 -16.23
CA ASP A 97 8.32 16.21 -14.89
C ASP A 97 7.19 16.28 -13.87
N LEU A 98 6.39 17.35 -13.88
CA LEU A 98 5.22 17.50 -13.00
C LEU A 98 4.19 16.39 -13.25
N LYS A 99 3.89 16.09 -14.52
CA LYS A 99 2.99 15.00 -14.90
C LYS A 99 3.51 13.64 -14.43
N ASN A 100 4.81 13.39 -14.60
CA ASN A 100 5.46 12.17 -14.15
C ASN A 100 5.41 12.05 -12.62
N LEU A 101 5.58 13.15 -11.90
CA LEU A 101 5.48 13.19 -10.44
C LEU A 101 4.06 12.89 -9.96
N GLN A 102 3.05 13.49 -10.60
CA GLN A 102 1.64 13.19 -10.33
C GLN A 102 1.32 11.70 -10.52
N ILE A 103 1.77 11.10 -11.62
CA ILE A 103 1.60 9.66 -11.89
C ILE A 103 2.38 8.81 -10.87
N ALA A 104 3.59 9.21 -10.51
CA ALA A 104 4.40 8.49 -9.53
C ALA A 104 3.73 8.41 -8.15
N HIS A 105 3.08 9.47 -7.70
CA HIS A 105 2.40 9.48 -6.40
C HIS A 105 0.96 8.97 -6.45
N PHE A 106 0.16 9.43 -7.41
CA PHE A 106 -1.30 9.22 -7.48
C PHE A 106 -1.77 8.32 -8.63
N GLY A 107 -0.85 7.75 -9.40
CA GLY A 107 -1.18 6.76 -10.43
C GLY A 107 -1.75 5.47 -9.84
N THR A 108 -2.28 4.59 -10.71
CA THR A 108 -2.89 3.31 -10.32
C THR A 108 -1.97 2.41 -9.49
N ASN A 109 -0.66 2.47 -9.73
CA ASN A 109 0.39 1.82 -8.94
C ASN A 109 1.39 2.85 -8.40
N GLY A 110 0.89 4.03 -7.99
CA GLY A 110 1.72 5.08 -7.42
C GLY A 110 2.08 4.83 -5.95
N ASP A 111 2.89 5.73 -5.39
CA ASP A 111 3.31 5.65 -3.99
C ASP A 111 2.13 5.64 -3.02
N LEU A 112 1.03 6.35 -3.33
CA LEU A 112 -0.18 6.35 -2.50
C LEU A 112 -0.82 4.97 -2.42
N PHE A 113 -0.87 4.25 -3.55
CA PHE A 113 -1.41 2.90 -3.60
C PHE A 113 -0.56 1.94 -2.74
N PHE A 114 0.76 1.97 -2.91
CA PHE A 114 1.67 1.13 -2.12
C PHE A 114 1.64 1.48 -0.64
N LEU A 115 1.56 2.77 -0.29
CA LEU A 115 1.46 3.21 1.10
C LEU A 115 0.17 2.71 1.75
N ARG A 116 -0.96 2.82 1.05
CA ARG A 116 -2.24 2.24 1.49
C ARG A 116 -2.12 0.74 1.69
N GLN A 117 -1.57 0.02 0.70
CA GLN A 117 -1.36 -1.42 0.81
C GLN A 117 -0.47 -1.76 2.02
N GLN A 118 0.64 -1.07 2.22
CA GLN A 118 1.56 -1.36 3.31
C GLN A 118 0.95 -1.14 4.70
N LEU A 119 0.17 -0.08 4.89
CA LEU A 119 -0.34 0.31 6.20
C LEU A 119 -1.72 -0.26 6.51
N VAL A 120 -2.61 -0.34 5.53
CA VAL A 120 -4.00 -0.78 5.73
C VAL A 120 -4.13 -2.30 5.61
N LYS A 121 -3.38 -2.94 4.71
CA LYS A 121 -3.49 -4.39 4.47
C LYS A 121 -3.28 -5.23 5.74
N PRO A 122 -2.27 -4.96 6.60
CA PRO A 122 -2.10 -5.74 7.82
C PRO A 122 -3.31 -5.67 8.76
N VAL A 123 -3.95 -4.50 8.84
CA VAL A 123 -5.15 -4.32 9.68
C VAL A 123 -6.34 -5.06 9.07
N GLN A 124 -6.53 -4.99 7.75
CA GLN A 124 -7.55 -5.75 7.04
C GLN A 124 -7.36 -7.26 7.20
N ASP A 125 -6.12 -7.75 7.18
CA ASP A 125 -5.83 -9.18 7.34
C ASP A 125 -6.17 -9.66 8.77
N ILE A 126 -5.94 -8.83 9.80
CA ILE A 126 -6.38 -9.12 11.17
C ILE A 126 -7.90 -9.23 11.24
N VAL A 127 -8.63 -8.29 10.64
CA VAL A 127 -10.09 -8.31 10.61
C VAL A 127 -10.61 -9.53 9.85
N TYR A 128 -10.01 -9.83 8.68
CA TYR A 128 -10.37 -10.97 7.86
C TYR A 128 -10.20 -12.29 8.62
N ASN A 129 -9.07 -12.47 9.31
CA ASN A 129 -8.81 -13.65 10.13
C ASN A 129 -9.81 -13.77 11.28
N ALA A 130 -10.14 -12.67 11.95
CA ALA A 130 -11.16 -12.67 13.00
C ALA A 130 -12.54 -13.07 12.46
N ILE A 131 -12.95 -12.55 11.30
CA ILE A 131 -14.20 -12.93 10.62
C ILE A 131 -14.19 -14.43 10.30
N GLN A 132 -13.10 -14.95 9.73
CA GLN A 132 -12.98 -16.38 9.40
C GLN A 132 -13.11 -17.28 10.63
N ASP A 133 -12.46 -16.91 11.74
CA ASP A 133 -12.51 -17.67 12.98
C ASP A 133 -13.93 -17.72 13.55
N ILE A 134 -14.63 -16.58 13.53
CA ILE A 134 -16.01 -16.47 13.99
C ILE A 134 -16.94 -17.26 13.07
N ALA A 135 -16.74 -17.14 11.75
CA ALA A 135 -17.49 -17.88 10.74
C ALA A 135 -17.41 -19.39 10.99
N LYS A 136 -16.20 -19.92 11.19
CA LYS A 136 -15.95 -21.34 11.51
C LYS A 136 -16.58 -21.74 12.84
N LYS A 137 -16.37 -20.97 13.91
CA LYS A 137 -16.88 -21.27 15.27
C LYS A 137 -18.41 -21.30 15.32
N ARG A 138 -19.07 -20.37 14.62
CA ARG A 138 -20.54 -20.26 14.58
C ARG A 138 -21.18 -21.04 13.43
N ARG A 139 -20.36 -21.69 12.59
CA ARG A 139 -20.78 -22.49 11.43
C ARG A 139 -21.62 -21.67 10.45
N PHE A 140 -21.20 -20.45 10.18
CA PHE A 140 -21.75 -19.66 9.08
C PHE A 140 -21.28 -20.27 7.75
N ASP A 141 -22.21 -20.42 6.81
CA ASP A 141 -21.89 -20.85 5.45
C ASP A 141 -21.42 -19.64 4.62
N PHE A 142 -21.93 -18.43 4.91
CA PHE A 142 -21.53 -17.18 4.28
C PHE A 142 -21.42 -16.04 5.29
N VAL A 143 -20.48 -15.12 5.06
CA VAL A 143 -20.42 -13.82 5.75
C VAL A 143 -20.38 -12.73 4.69
N MET A 144 -21.32 -11.79 4.77
CA MET A 144 -21.47 -10.72 3.79
C MET A 144 -21.15 -9.37 4.43
N ASP A 145 -20.39 -8.55 3.71
CA ASP A 145 -20.13 -7.17 4.11
C ASP A 145 -21.29 -6.27 3.68
N LYS A 146 -21.87 -5.54 4.64
CA LYS A 146 -22.96 -4.59 4.40
C LYS A 146 -22.48 -3.19 4.01
N SER A 147 -21.20 -2.87 4.27
CA SER A 147 -20.63 -1.54 3.98
C SER A 147 -20.40 -1.29 2.49
N SER A 148 -20.14 -2.34 1.70
CA SER A 148 -19.80 -2.20 0.27
C SER A 148 -20.96 -2.44 -0.71
N SER A 149 -22.14 -2.87 -0.26
CA SER A 149 -23.18 -3.37 -1.17
C SER A 149 -24.39 -2.44 -1.27
N LEU A 150 -24.58 -1.87 -2.47
CA LEU A 150 -25.78 -1.11 -2.86
C LEU A 150 -27.07 -1.98 -2.83
N LEU A 151 -26.95 -3.31 -2.66
CA LEU A 151 -28.04 -4.27 -2.78
C LEU A 151 -28.67 -4.70 -1.45
N MET A 152 -28.06 -4.37 -0.30
CA MET A 152 -28.61 -4.73 1.02
C MET A 152 -29.46 -3.60 1.60
N LEU A 153 -30.78 -3.73 1.48
CA LEU A 153 -31.74 -2.74 2.02
C LEU A 153 -32.06 -2.93 3.50
N TYR A 154 -32.01 -4.18 3.98
CA TYR A 154 -32.33 -4.54 5.36
C TYR A 154 -31.65 -5.84 5.75
N THR A 155 -31.14 -5.88 6.98
CA THR A 155 -30.62 -7.10 7.62
C THR A 155 -31.14 -7.15 9.06
N ASN A 156 -31.58 -8.32 9.52
CA ASN A 156 -31.89 -8.50 10.94
C ASN A 156 -30.59 -8.42 11.76
N LYS A 157 -30.58 -7.57 12.80
CA LYS A 157 -29.45 -7.35 13.71
C LYS A 157 -28.93 -8.62 14.37
N GLU A 158 -29.77 -9.65 14.55
CA GLU A 158 -29.36 -10.94 15.11
C GLU A 158 -28.30 -11.67 14.27
N PHE A 159 -28.24 -11.37 12.97
CA PHE A 159 -27.24 -11.94 12.05
C PHE A 159 -26.01 -11.04 11.88
N ASP A 160 -26.01 -9.83 12.46
CA ASP A 160 -24.86 -8.93 12.46
C ASP A 160 -23.84 -9.40 13.50
N ILE A 161 -22.63 -9.73 13.05
CA ILE A 161 -21.53 -10.20 13.89
C ILE A 161 -20.42 -9.15 14.04
N SER A 162 -20.64 -7.89 13.62
CA SER A 162 -19.62 -6.84 13.61
C SER A 162 -19.02 -6.57 14.98
N GLU A 163 -19.88 -6.39 15.98
CA GLU A 163 -19.49 -6.22 17.39
C GLU A 163 -18.69 -7.42 17.90
N LEU A 164 -19.08 -8.62 17.48
CA LEU A 164 -18.40 -9.84 17.90
C LEU A 164 -17.00 -9.91 17.30
N VAL A 165 -16.84 -9.53 16.04
CA VAL A 165 -15.55 -9.42 15.34
C VAL A 165 -14.66 -8.39 16.03
N LEU A 166 -15.18 -7.18 16.26
CA LEU A 166 -14.46 -6.09 16.91
C LEU A 166 -13.95 -6.51 18.30
N ASN A 167 -14.84 -7.08 19.12
CA ASN A 167 -14.48 -7.58 20.46
C ASN A 167 -13.45 -8.71 20.40
N SER A 168 -13.52 -9.60 19.40
CA SER A 168 -12.55 -10.66 19.20
C SER A 168 -11.15 -10.09 18.91
N ILE A 169 -11.06 -9.05 18.09
CA ILE A 169 -9.79 -8.40 17.74
C ILE A 169 -9.18 -7.71 18.97
N ILE A 170 -9.98 -6.92 19.69
CA ILE A 170 -9.53 -6.22 20.90
C ILE A 170 -9.05 -7.24 21.95
N ARG A 171 -9.78 -8.35 22.11
CA ARG A 171 -9.40 -9.42 23.04
C ARG A 171 -8.11 -10.09 22.62
N SER A 172 -7.94 -10.41 21.32
CA SER A 172 -6.71 -11.02 20.81
C SER A 172 -5.51 -10.14 21.13
N LYS A 173 -5.57 -8.84 20.80
CA LYS A 173 -4.49 -7.89 21.09
C LYS A 173 -4.15 -7.79 22.57
N LYS A 174 -5.17 -7.81 23.44
CA LYS A 174 -4.95 -7.82 24.90
C LYS A 174 -4.24 -9.09 25.35
N ILE A 175 -4.60 -10.25 24.78
CA ILE A 175 -3.95 -11.53 25.08
C ILE A 175 -2.50 -11.52 24.59
N ASP A 176 -2.26 -11.04 23.36
CA ASP A 176 -0.92 -10.96 22.77
C ASP A 176 -0.01 -10.03 23.60
N ALA A 177 -0.52 -8.88 24.03
CA ALA A 177 0.20 -7.95 24.91
C ALA A 177 0.47 -8.53 26.31
N ILE A 178 -0.39 -9.44 26.81
CA ILE A 178 -0.16 -10.13 28.09
C ILE A 178 0.92 -11.20 27.91
N LYS A 179 0.86 -11.98 26.84
CA LYS A 179 1.88 -12.99 26.52
C LYS A 179 3.24 -12.36 26.32
N GLU A 180 3.33 -11.29 25.55
CA GLU A 180 4.58 -10.55 25.37
C GLU A 180 5.16 -10.08 26.71
N LYS A 181 4.34 -9.57 27.63
CA LYS A 181 4.77 -9.20 28.98
C LYS A 181 5.13 -10.40 29.87
N GLN A 182 4.55 -11.57 29.64
CA GLN A 182 4.89 -12.80 30.35
C GLN A 182 6.20 -13.37 29.82
N ASP A 183 6.36 -13.47 28.50
CA ASP A 183 7.58 -13.89 27.83
C ASP A 183 8.75 -12.99 28.24
N LEU A 184 8.57 -11.66 28.29
CA LEU A 184 9.60 -10.73 28.76
C LEU A 184 9.96 -10.93 30.24
N LYS A 185 9.01 -11.34 31.09
CA LYS A 185 9.28 -11.65 32.50
C LYS A 185 9.92 -13.02 32.70
N GLU A 186 9.54 -14.00 31.90
CA GLU A 186 10.09 -15.35 31.93
C GLU A 186 11.54 -15.34 31.45
N ASN A 187 11.84 -14.62 30.36
CA ASN A 187 13.21 -14.40 29.89
C ASN A 187 14.04 -13.55 30.89
N ALA A 188 13.45 -12.58 31.59
CA ALA A 188 14.15 -11.81 32.63
C ALA A 188 14.47 -12.66 33.87
N VAL A 189 13.61 -13.62 34.22
CA VAL A 189 13.80 -14.55 35.36
C VAL A 189 14.76 -15.69 34.99
N GLU A 190 14.84 -16.11 33.73
CA GLU A 190 15.90 -17.01 33.24
C GLU A 190 17.28 -16.35 33.30
N ASN A 191 17.40 -15.08 32.88
CA ASN A 191 18.67 -14.34 32.96
C ASN A 191 19.14 -14.05 34.40
N GLU A 192 18.27 -14.09 35.42
CA GLU A 192 18.66 -14.00 36.84
C GLU A 192 19.02 -15.36 37.47
N LYS A 193 18.70 -16.48 36.81
CA LYS A 193 19.05 -17.84 37.28
C LYS A 193 20.31 -18.40 36.63
N ASP A 194 20.77 -17.80 35.53
CA ASP A 194 21.95 -18.24 34.79
C ASP A 194 23.28 -17.73 35.37
N ASP A 195 23.28 -16.80 36.33
CA ASP A 195 24.48 -16.40 37.09
C ASP A 195 24.90 -17.42 38.17
N ALA A 196 24.15 -18.52 38.34
CA ALA A 196 24.42 -19.53 39.35
C ALA A 196 24.22 -20.98 38.86
N ALA A 197 24.76 -21.35 37.69
CA ALA A 197 25.31 -22.68 37.43
C ALA A 197 25.77 -22.80 35.96
N GLU A 198 27.09 -22.68 35.76
CA GLU A 198 27.73 -23.25 34.58
C GLU A 198 27.69 -24.79 34.71
N ILE A 199 27.21 -25.51 33.68
CA ILE A 199 27.74 -26.77 33.12
C ILE A 199 26.73 -27.41 32.12
N ASN A 200 27.15 -27.44 30.85
CA ASN A 200 26.89 -28.38 29.75
C ASN A 200 25.48 -28.58 29.14
N ALA A 201 25.30 -27.91 27.99
CA ALA A 201 24.94 -28.41 26.65
C ALA A 201 24.10 -29.71 26.53
N ASP A 202 22.93 -29.62 25.88
CA ASP A 202 22.81 -30.02 24.47
C ASP A 202 21.35 -29.99 23.92
N ASN A 203 21.26 -29.53 22.67
CA ASN A 203 20.23 -29.84 21.66
C ASN A 203 18.85 -29.17 21.74
N LYS A 204 18.78 -27.87 21.38
CA LYS A 204 17.67 -27.34 20.56
C LYS A 204 17.90 -25.97 19.88
N ALA A 205 19.15 -25.64 19.51
CA ALA A 205 19.47 -24.35 18.90
C ALA A 205 19.27 -24.30 17.36
N ASP A 206 19.39 -25.43 16.66
CA ASP A 206 19.55 -25.40 15.20
C ASP A 206 18.28 -25.06 14.41
N ALA A 207 17.09 -25.42 14.91
CA ALA A 207 15.83 -25.20 14.18
C ALA A 207 15.24 -23.78 14.36
N LEU A 208 15.70 -23.03 15.36
CA LEU A 208 15.24 -21.66 15.64
C LEU A 208 16.18 -20.63 15.01
N GLN A 209 17.49 -20.90 15.03
CA GLN A 209 18.51 -20.07 14.40
C GLN A 209 18.35 -20.05 12.88
N GLU A 210 18.10 -21.21 12.24
CA GLU A 210 17.89 -21.29 10.78
C GLU A 210 16.70 -20.44 10.31
N LYS A 211 15.60 -20.35 11.09
CA LYS A 211 14.41 -19.56 10.73
C LYS A 211 14.55 -18.06 11.00
N ILE A 212 15.32 -17.68 12.02
CA ILE A 212 15.62 -16.27 12.32
C ILE A 212 16.59 -15.74 11.26
N ASP A 213 17.65 -16.51 10.95
CA ASP A 213 18.62 -16.19 9.91
C ASP A 213 17.96 -16.18 8.52
N ASP A 214 17.04 -17.10 8.19
CA ASP A 214 16.28 -17.07 6.93
C ASP A 214 15.37 -15.84 6.80
N ARG A 215 14.84 -15.34 7.91
CA ARG A 215 13.93 -14.18 7.92
C ARG A 215 14.70 -12.87 7.86
N GLU A 216 15.87 -12.81 8.49
CA GLU A 216 16.77 -11.67 8.42
C GLU A 216 17.43 -11.58 7.04
N THR A 217 17.95 -12.68 6.50
CA THR A 217 18.49 -12.73 5.12
C THR A 217 17.44 -12.37 4.07
N LYS A 218 16.17 -12.79 4.21
CA LYS A 218 15.08 -12.38 3.30
C LYS A 218 14.71 -10.90 3.44
N LYS A 219 14.73 -10.34 4.66
CA LYS A 219 14.49 -8.91 4.89
C LYS A 219 15.62 -8.04 4.34
N GLU A 220 16.87 -8.47 4.52
CA GLU A 220 18.04 -7.80 3.97
C GLU A 220 18.09 -7.91 2.45
N ALA A 221 17.79 -9.08 1.87
CA ALA A 221 17.67 -9.24 0.43
C ALA A 221 16.56 -8.36 -0.17
N LEU A 222 15.42 -8.21 0.52
CA LEU A 222 14.34 -7.33 0.09
C LEU A 222 14.73 -5.84 0.20
N LYS A 223 15.38 -5.43 1.30
CA LYS A 223 15.91 -4.07 1.45
C LYS A 223 16.93 -3.75 0.36
N LYS A 224 17.88 -4.65 0.13
CA LYS A 224 18.90 -4.50 -0.91
C LYS A 224 18.28 -4.44 -2.30
N LYS A 225 17.27 -5.26 -2.59
CA LYS A 225 16.52 -5.20 -3.86
C LYS A 225 15.74 -3.89 -4.04
N ILE A 226 15.15 -3.35 -2.97
CA ILE A 226 14.46 -2.05 -2.99
C ILE A 226 15.46 -0.91 -3.19
N GLU A 227 16.62 -0.97 -2.52
CA GLU A 227 17.71 -0.01 -2.67
C GLU A 227 18.32 -0.06 -4.07
N ASP A 228 18.57 -1.26 -4.60
CA ASP A 228 19.06 -1.47 -5.96
C ASP A 228 18.05 -0.97 -6.99
N GLN A 229 16.75 -1.20 -6.79
CA GLN A 229 15.70 -0.65 -7.66
C GLN A 229 15.59 0.88 -7.60
N LYS A 230 15.76 1.47 -6.41
CA LYS A 230 15.79 2.94 -6.24
C LYS A 230 17.05 3.53 -6.86
N ALA A 231 18.21 2.91 -6.67
CA ALA A 231 19.49 3.32 -7.23
C ALA A 231 19.47 3.20 -8.76
N GLU A 232 18.90 2.14 -9.31
CA GLU A 232 18.75 1.95 -10.75
C GLU A 232 17.80 2.99 -11.36
N LYS A 233 16.64 3.24 -10.74
CA LYS A 233 15.74 4.34 -11.19
C LYS A 233 16.40 5.71 -11.09
N LEU A 234 17.21 5.95 -10.06
CA LEU A 234 17.95 7.20 -9.89
C LEU A 234 19.02 7.35 -10.99
N ARG A 235 19.79 6.28 -11.26
CA ARG A 235 20.76 6.24 -12.36
C ARG A 235 20.12 6.44 -13.72
N GLN A 236 18.94 5.85 -13.96
CA GLN A 236 18.18 6.07 -15.20
C GLN A 236 17.71 7.52 -15.33
N ARG A 237 17.24 8.14 -14.23
CA ARG A 237 16.87 9.57 -14.22
C ARG A 237 18.06 10.49 -14.43
N GLU A 238 19.19 10.21 -13.79
CA GLU A 238 20.42 10.99 -13.94
C GLU A 238 21.02 10.83 -15.35
N ALA A 239 21.00 9.62 -15.92
CA ALA A 239 21.41 9.35 -17.29
C ALA A 239 20.50 10.07 -18.29
N GLN A 240 19.18 10.08 -18.08
CA GLN A 240 18.25 10.84 -18.89
C GLN A 240 18.50 12.35 -18.78
N LYS A 241 18.71 12.88 -17.57
CA LYS A 241 19.06 14.28 -17.35
C LYS A 241 20.38 14.67 -18.04
N LYS A 242 21.43 13.85 -17.90
CA LYS A 242 22.71 14.07 -18.59
C LYS A 242 22.57 14.01 -20.11
N ALA A 243 21.85 13.03 -20.65
CA ALA A 243 21.63 12.94 -22.09
C ALA A 243 20.84 14.15 -22.64
N ILE A 244 19.93 14.71 -21.83
CA ILE A 244 19.21 15.94 -22.16
C ILE A 244 20.15 17.16 -22.08
N GLU A 245 20.97 17.27 -21.04
CA GLU A 245 21.95 18.35 -20.87
C GLU A 245 23.03 18.34 -21.98
N GLU A 246 23.51 17.15 -22.37
CA GLU A 246 24.46 16.98 -23.48
C GLU A 246 23.83 17.40 -24.82
N LYS A 247 22.57 17.05 -25.07
CA LYS A 247 21.82 17.54 -26.23
C LYS A 247 21.65 19.06 -26.22
N ARG A 248 21.40 19.64 -25.04
CA ARG A 248 21.31 21.10 -24.86
C ARG A 248 22.65 21.78 -25.18
N GLN A 249 23.76 21.23 -24.68
CA GLN A 249 25.11 21.75 -24.98
C GLN A 249 25.47 21.63 -26.47
N GLN A 250 25.11 20.52 -27.11
CA GLN A 250 25.32 20.35 -28.56
C GLN A 250 24.54 21.38 -29.37
N ARG A 251 23.27 21.66 -29.01
CA ARG A 251 22.49 22.73 -29.65
C ARG A 251 23.11 24.12 -29.46
N ILE A 252 23.63 24.43 -28.27
CA ILE A 252 24.30 25.72 -28.03
C ILE A 252 25.50 25.90 -28.96
N ILE A 253 26.31 24.84 -29.12
CA ILE A 253 27.47 24.84 -30.03
C ILE A 253 27.03 25.02 -31.50
N GLU A 254 25.96 24.33 -31.92
CA GLU A 254 25.39 24.49 -33.27
C GLU A 254 24.86 25.91 -33.51
N ILE A 255 24.22 26.51 -32.51
CA ILE A 255 23.70 27.88 -32.57
C ILE A 255 24.85 28.89 -32.68
N GLU A 256 25.93 28.73 -31.91
CA GLU A 256 27.12 29.59 -32.02
C GLU A 256 27.81 29.44 -33.38
N ALA A 257 27.92 28.21 -33.90
CA ALA A 257 28.47 27.96 -35.24
C ALA A 257 27.60 28.59 -36.34
N ALA A 258 26.28 28.48 -36.25
CA ALA A 258 25.34 29.10 -37.18
C ALA A 258 25.39 30.63 -37.12
N LYS A 259 25.53 31.23 -35.93
CA LYS A 259 25.72 32.68 -35.77
C LYS A 259 27.03 33.16 -36.41
N LYS A 260 28.15 32.46 -36.20
CA LYS A 260 29.43 32.78 -36.85
C LYS A 260 29.33 32.70 -38.37
N ALA A 261 28.74 31.63 -38.92
CA ALA A 261 28.57 31.47 -40.36
C ALA A 261 27.66 32.56 -40.99
N GLN A 262 26.67 33.07 -40.24
CA GLN A 262 25.86 34.21 -40.68
C GLN A 262 26.60 35.55 -40.61
N GLN A 263 27.51 35.73 -39.64
CA GLN A 263 28.38 36.91 -39.58
C GLN A 263 29.39 36.93 -40.74
N GLU A 264 30.06 35.81 -41.02
CA GLU A 264 31.01 35.71 -42.15
C GLU A 264 30.34 35.95 -43.51
N LYS A 265 29.07 35.53 -43.69
CA LYS A 265 28.30 35.85 -44.90
C LYS A 265 27.87 37.31 -45.01
N LYS A 266 27.80 38.04 -43.89
CA LYS A 266 27.50 39.47 -43.86
C LYS A 266 28.75 40.34 -44.04
N GLU A 267 29.93 39.81 -43.73
CA GLU A 267 31.22 40.52 -43.94
C GLU A 267 31.78 40.33 -45.35
N ASN A 268 31.35 39.30 -46.09
CA ASN A 268 31.77 39.01 -47.47
C ASN A 268 30.80 39.51 -48.57
N ASN A 269 29.80 40.33 -48.22
CA ASN A 269 28.83 40.98 -49.13
C ASN A 269 28.84 42.49 -48.90
#